data_AF-A0A428ZG50-F1
#
_entry.id   AF-A0A428ZG50-F1
#
_cell.length_a   1.000
_cell.length_b   1.000
_cell.length_c   1.000
_cell.angle_alpha   90.00
_cell.angle_beta   90.00
_cell.angle_gamma   90.00
#
_symmetry.space_group_name_H-M   'P 1'
#
loop_
_entity.id
_entity.type
_entity.pdbx_description
1 polymer ?
#
loop_
_entity_poly.entity_id
_entity_poly.type
_entity_poly.pdbx_seq_one_letter_code
_entity_poly.pdbx_strand_id
1 'polypeptide(L)'
;MFDSIGWAEILVLLLAGLFILGPERLPSAAAWIGKSIRKVREFATGARDQLRNEMGPEFDELRKPLENLRELRSFDPKRMVTQHLFNDEPANGTKPNGYTPPPAASTPPASSTPPPLNPGEKPPFDPDAT
;
A
#
# COMPACT_ATOMS: atom_id res chain seq x y z
N MET A 1 3.45 -7.17 -20.93
CA MET A 1 2.29 -6.73 -21.74
C MET A 1 1.62 -5.48 -21.15
N PHE A 2 1.38 -5.44 -19.83
CA PHE A 2 0.84 -4.25 -19.14
C PHE A 2 1.90 -3.24 -18.67
N ASP A 3 3.18 -3.55 -18.86
CA ASP A 3 4.31 -2.70 -18.49
C ASP A 3 4.38 -1.39 -19.31
N SER A 4 3.66 -1.34 -20.43
CA SER A 4 3.53 -0.16 -21.28
C SER A 4 2.30 0.70 -20.96
N ILE A 5 1.55 0.39 -19.90
CA ILE A 5 0.43 1.24 -19.47
C ILE A 5 1.01 2.40 -18.65
N GLY A 6 1.20 3.54 -19.29
CA GLY A 6 1.66 4.75 -18.63
C GLY A 6 0.56 5.39 -17.79
N TRP A 7 0.96 6.41 -17.01
CA TRP A 7 0.03 7.26 -16.28
C TRP A 7 -1.00 7.93 -17.19
N ALA A 8 -0.60 8.27 -18.42
CA ALA A 8 -1.47 8.87 -19.41
C ALA A 8 -2.62 7.92 -19.80
N GLU A 9 -2.31 6.64 -20.05
CA GLU A 9 -3.31 5.63 -20.41
C GLU A 9 -4.28 5.36 -19.26
N ILE A 10 -3.79 5.32 -18.01
CA ILE A 10 -4.68 5.20 -16.84
C ILE A 10 -5.63 6.39 -16.76
N LEU A 11 -5.14 7.61 -16.99
CA LEU A 11 -5.97 8.82 -17.01
C LEU A 11 -7.03 8.74 -18.11
N VAL A 12 -6.64 8.33 -19.33
CA VAL A 12 -7.57 8.14 -20.45
C VAL A 12 -8.64 7.09 -20.10
N LEU A 13 -8.27 5.96 -19.48
CA LEU A 13 -9.22 4.94 -19.04
C LEU A 13 -10.17 5.47 -17.96
N LEU A 14 -9.68 6.30 -17.04
CA LEU A 14 -10.50 6.91 -16.00
C LEU A 14 -11.52 7.86 -16.63
N LEU A 15 -11.10 8.76 -17.52
CA LEU A 15 -12.01 9.65 -18.24
C LEU A 15 -13.00 8.87 -19.12
N ALA A 16 -12.55 7.86 -19.85
CA ALA A 16 -13.42 7.01 -20.65
C ALA A 16 -14.46 6.29 -19.79
N GLY A 17 -14.04 5.73 -18.65
CA GLY A 17 -14.95 5.13 -17.68
C GLY A 17 -15.96 6.14 -17.13
N LEU A 18 -15.51 7.36 -16.83
CA LEU A 18 -16.35 8.45 -16.34
C LEU A 18 -17.40 8.86 -17.38
N PHE A 19 -17.02 8.88 -18.66
CA PHE A 19 -17.90 9.24 -19.76
C PHE A 19 -18.90 8.13 -20.11
N ILE A 20 -18.44 6.88 -20.21
CA ILE A 20 -19.25 5.73 -20.61
C ILE A 20 -20.27 5.38 -19.51
N LEU A 21 -19.81 5.29 -18.26
CA LEU A 21 -20.66 4.88 -17.15
C LEU A 21 -21.31 6.07 -16.44
N GLY A 22 -20.70 7.25 -16.49
CA GLY A 22 -21.11 8.43 -15.74
C GLY A 22 -20.39 8.55 -14.39
N PRO A 23 -20.02 9.79 -13.96
CA PRO A 23 -19.29 10.03 -12.71
C PRO A 23 -20.04 9.56 -11.46
N GLU A 24 -21.37 9.63 -11.47
CA GLU A 24 -22.23 9.19 -10.36
C GLU A 24 -22.28 7.67 -10.19
N ARG A 25 -22.07 6.91 -11.28
CA ARG A 25 -22.28 5.46 -11.31
C ARG A 25 -21.02 4.66 -11.00
N LEU A 26 -19.85 5.19 -11.38
CA LEU A 26 -18.56 4.58 -11.05
C LEU A 26 -18.32 4.28 -9.56
N PRO A 27 -18.54 5.22 -8.62
CA PRO A 27 -18.31 4.94 -7.20
C PRO A 27 -19.27 3.87 -6.69
N SER A 28 -20.52 3.87 -7.17
CA SER A 28 -21.50 2.83 -6.83
C SER A 28 -21.10 1.46 -7.38
N ALA A 29 -20.63 1.38 -8.62
CA ALA A 29 -20.13 0.15 -9.25
C ALA A 29 -18.90 -0.40 -8.52
N ALA A 30 -17.92 0.46 -8.20
CA ALA A 30 -16.74 0.07 -7.43
C ALA A 30 -17.12 -0.44 -6.03
N ALA A 31 -18.06 0.23 -5.35
CA ALA A 31 -18.58 -0.22 -4.06
C ALA A 31 -19.29 -1.58 -4.17
N TRP A 32 -20.06 -1.81 -5.23
CA TRP A 32 -20.71 -3.10 -5.48
C TRP A 32 -19.69 -4.20 -5.72
N ILE A 33 -18.70 -3.99 -6.59
CA ILE A 33 -17.61 -4.95 -6.84
C ILE A 33 -16.87 -5.26 -5.54
N GLY A 34 -16.52 -4.24 -4.76
CA GLY A 34 -15.83 -4.42 -3.48
C GLY A 34 -16.62 -5.26 -2.49
N LYS A 35 -17.93 -5.01 -2.37
CA LYS A 35 -18.84 -5.81 -1.52
C LYS A 35 -18.96 -7.25 -2.04
N SER A 36 -19.07 -7.43 -3.36
CA SER A 36 -19.16 -8.75 -4.00
C SER A 36 -17.89 -9.57 -3.78
N ILE A 37 -16.70 -8.98 -3.94
CA ILE A 37 -15.43 -9.65 -3.67
C ILE A 37 -15.35 -10.08 -2.20
N ARG A 38 -15.80 -9.24 -1.27
CA ARG A 38 -15.79 -9.58 0.15
C ARG A 38 -16.71 -10.76 0.45
N LYS A 39 -17.92 -10.78 -0.10
CA LYS A 39 -18.85 -11.91 0.01
C LYS A 39 -18.24 -13.19 -0.57
N VAL A 40 -17.68 -13.12 -1.78
CA VAL A 40 -17.02 -14.28 -2.40
C VAL A 40 -15.89 -14.81 -1.52
N ARG A 41 -15.07 -13.93 -0.93
CA ARG A 41 -14.01 -14.34 0.00
C ARG A 41 -14.57 -15.02 1.25
N GLU A 42 -15.66 -14.50 1.81
CA GLU A 42 -16.32 -15.07 2.99
C GLU A 42 -16.88 -16.47 2.69
N PHE A 43 -17.61 -16.63 1.57
CA PHE A 43 -18.07 -17.93 1.09
C PHE A 43 -16.92 -18.91 0.84
N ALA A 44 -15.87 -18.46 0.16
CA ALA A 44 -14.70 -19.30 -0.11
C ALA A 44 -13.99 -19.72 1.19
N THR A 45 -13.95 -18.86 2.21
CA THR A 45 -13.35 -19.20 3.51
C THR A 45 -14.23 -20.19 4.27
N GLY A 46 -15.54 -19.99 4.30
CA GLY A 46 -16.49 -20.89 4.96
C GLY A 46 -16.53 -22.29 4.33
N ALA A 47 -16.57 -22.38 3.00
CA ALA A 47 -16.48 -23.65 2.29
C ALA A 47 -15.13 -24.33 2.55
N ARG A 48 -14.04 -23.55 2.54
CA ARG A 48 -12.70 -24.04 2.86
C ARG A 48 -12.61 -24.61 4.28
N ASP A 49 -13.29 -24.01 5.26
CA ASP A 49 -13.35 -24.53 6.64
C ASP A 49 -14.23 -25.78 6.76
N GLN A 50 -15.36 -25.86 6.05
CA GLN A 50 -16.18 -27.08 5.98
C GLN A 50 -15.42 -28.25 5.37
N LEU A 51 -14.75 -28.02 4.24
CA LEU A 51 -13.92 -29.03 3.59
C LEU A 51 -12.75 -29.48 4.48
N ARG A 52 -12.15 -28.56 5.25
CA ARG A 52 -11.09 -28.91 6.22
C ARG A 52 -11.62 -29.79 7.35
N ASN A 53 -12.85 -29.55 7.80
CA ASN A 53 -13.49 -30.35 8.85
C ASN A 53 -13.94 -31.74 8.37
N GLU A 54 -14.31 -31.89 7.09
CA GLU A 54 -14.85 -33.15 6.56
C GLU A 54 -13.81 -34.07 5.88
N MET A 55 -12.76 -33.52 5.24
CA MET A 55 -11.80 -34.33 4.47
C MET A 55 -10.43 -34.55 5.14
N GLY A 56 -10.13 -33.87 6.25
CA GLY A 56 -8.87 -34.07 6.96
C GLY A 56 -7.62 -33.78 6.08
N PRO A 57 -6.53 -34.58 6.16
CA PRO A 57 -5.18 -34.24 5.66
C PRO A 57 -5.07 -33.98 4.14
N GLU A 58 -6.06 -34.34 3.32
CA GLU A 58 -6.05 -34.05 1.88
C GLU A 58 -6.15 -32.54 1.57
N PHE A 59 -6.59 -31.76 2.55
CA PHE A 59 -6.63 -30.30 2.44
C PHE A 59 -5.23 -29.65 2.44
N ASP A 60 -4.23 -30.29 3.04
CA ASP A 60 -2.87 -29.75 3.10
C ASP A 60 -2.18 -29.76 1.73
N GLU A 61 -2.58 -30.65 0.82
CA GLU A 61 -2.10 -30.65 -0.57
C GLU A 61 -2.60 -29.43 -1.35
N LEU A 62 -3.81 -28.94 -1.05
CA LEU A 62 -4.35 -27.70 -1.63
C LEU A 62 -3.79 -26.44 -0.97
N ARG A 63 -3.28 -26.54 0.27
CA ARG A 63 -2.69 -25.42 1.00
C ARG A 63 -1.39 -24.93 0.35
N LYS A 64 -0.50 -25.84 -0.07
CA LYS A 64 0.78 -25.50 -0.71
C LYS A 64 0.64 -24.65 -1.99
N PRO A 65 -0.19 -25.03 -2.98
CA PRO A 65 -0.44 -24.21 -4.17
C PRO A 65 -1.04 -22.84 -3.84
N LEU A 66 -1.98 -22.77 -2.89
CA LEU A 66 -2.60 -21.51 -2.47
C LEU A 66 -1.61 -20.58 -1.77
N GLU A 67 -0.67 -21.13 -1.01
CA GLU A 67 0.40 -20.40 -0.33
C GLU A 67 1.39 -19.82 -1.35
N ASN A 68 1.83 -20.62 -2.33
CA ASN A 68 2.66 -20.18 -3.45
C ASN A 68 2.02 -19.04 -4.26
N LEU A 69 0.71 -19.13 -4.56
CA LEU A 69 -0.02 -18.06 -5.26
C LEU A 69 -0.12 -16.78 -4.43
N ARG A 70 -0.20 -16.92 -3.10
CA ARG A 70 -0.27 -15.78 -2.18
C ARG A 70 1.07 -15.08 -2.06
N GLU A 71 2.16 -15.84 -2.09
CA GLU A 71 3.52 -15.33 -2.16
C GLU A 71 3.77 -14.56 -3.47
N LEU A 72 3.34 -15.09 -4.62
CA LEU A 72 3.40 -14.38 -5.90
C LEU A 72 2.60 -13.07 -5.91
N ARG A 73 1.46 -13.02 -5.21
CA ARG A 73 0.64 -11.81 -5.10
C ARG A 73 1.18 -10.79 -4.09
N SER A 74 2.06 -11.21 -3.18
CA SER A 74 2.67 -10.34 -2.18
C SER A 74 3.71 -9.37 -2.76
N PHE A 75 4.13 -9.58 -4.02
CA PHE A 75 4.73 -8.56 -4.87
C PHE A 75 3.68 -7.50 -5.20
N ASP A 76 3.36 -6.67 -4.21
CA ASP A 76 2.17 -5.82 -4.20
C ASP A 76 2.27 -4.70 -5.26
N PRO A 77 1.51 -4.79 -6.36
CA PRO A 77 1.55 -3.79 -7.42
C PRO A 77 1.08 -2.42 -6.92
N LYS A 78 0.31 -2.36 -5.83
CA LYS A 78 -0.08 -1.09 -5.23
C LYS A 78 1.12 -0.30 -4.74
N ARG A 79 2.16 -0.95 -4.21
CA ARG A 79 3.38 -0.24 -3.82
C ARG A 79 4.10 0.34 -5.03
N MET A 80 4.08 -0.36 -6.18
CA MET A 80 4.59 0.17 -7.44
C MET A 80 3.76 1.35 -7.97
N VAL A 81 2.44 1.24 -7.96
CA VAL A 81 1.54 2.34 -8.37
C VAL A 81 1.74 3.57 -7.48
N THR A 82 1.84 3.40 -6.17
CA THR A 82 2.06 4.51 -5.24
C THR A 82 3.43 5.14 -5.43
N GLN A 83 4.52 4.38 -5.54
CA GLN A 83 5.84 4.99 -5.79
C GLN A 83 5.86 5.74 -7.13
N HIS A 84 5.19 5.24 -8.17
CA HIS A 84 5.16 5.90 -9.48
C HIS A 84 4.19 7.10 -9.53
N LEU A 85 3.18 7.19 -8.65
CA LEU A 85 2.31 8.39 -8.55
C LEU A 85 2.87 9.48 -7.66
N PHE A 86 3.45 9.08 -6.53
CA PHE A 86 3.78 9.99 -5.45
C PHE A 86 5.27 10.35 -5.41
N ASN A 87 6.18 9.55 -5.97
CA ASN A 87 7.61 9.89 -6.02
C ASN A 87 8.07 10.57 -7.33
N ASP A 88 7.19 10.76 -8.32
CA ASP A 88 7.43 11.65 -9.48
C ASP A 88 7.10 13.14 -9.15
N GLU A 89 7.13 13.52 -7.86
CA GLU A 89 7.03 14.92 -7.45
C GLU A 89 8.41 15.59 -7.64
N PRO A 90 8.53 16.66 -8.46
CA PRO A 90 9.82 17.30 -8.73
C PRO A 90 10.40 17.85 -7.43
N ALA A 91 11.72 17.73 -7.29
CA ALA A 91 12.55 18.02 -6.11
C ALA A 91 12.56 19.49 -5.63
N ASN A 92 11.42 20.17 -5.60
CA ASN A 92 11.31 21.58 -5.27
C ASN A 92 10.16 21.84 -4.27
N GLY A 93 10.16 21.12 -3.14
CA GLY A 93 9.61 21.54 -1.85
C GLY A 93 8.18 22.11 -1.77
N THR A 94 7.39 21.99 -2.83
CA THR A 94 6.11 22.67 -2.97
C THR A 94 5.02 21.65 -2.79
N LYS A 95 4.44 21.64 -1.59
CA LYS A 95 3.27 20.83 -1.28
C LYS A 95 2.14 21.17 -2.27
N PRO A 96 1.24 20.22 -2.61
CA PRO A 96 0.18 20.40 -3.61
C PRO A 96 -0.86 21.48 -3.28
N ASN A 97 -0.80 22.06 -2.07
CA ASN A 97 -1.57 23.21 -1.63
C ASN A 97 -0.91 24.57 -1.97
N GLY A 98 0.15 24.58 -2.78
CA GLY A 98 0.84 25.81 -3.21
C GLY A 98 1.63 26.51 -2.11
N TYR A 99 1.83 25.84 -0.96
CA TYR A 99 2.56 26.41 0.15
C TYR A 99 4.06 26.15 -0.01
N THR A 100 4.81 27.19 -0.38
CA THR A 100 6.27 27.23 -0.27
C THR A 100 6.65 27.80 1.10
N PRO A 101 7.27 27.01 1.99
CA PRO A 101 7.84 27.56 3.22
C PRO A 101 8.89 28.62 2.85
N PRO A 102 8.95 29.79 3.53
CA PRO A 102 10.01 30.75 3.29
C PRO A 102 11.38 30.12 3.58
N PRO A 103 12.45 30.51 2.85
CA PRO A 103 13.78 29.99 3.09
C PRO A 103 14.18 30.30 4.54
N ALA A 104 14.40 29.25 5.33
CA ALA A 104 14.84 29.38 6.71
C ALA A 104 16.18 30.11 6.72
N ALA A 105 16.17 31.36 7.16
CA ALA A 105 17.38 32.04 7.59
C ALA A 105 18.05 31.19 8.68
N SER A 106 19.37 31.01 8.52
CA SER A 106 20.26 30.20 9.35
C SER A 106 19.84 30.14 10.82
N THR A 107 19.26 29.02 11.22
CA THR A 107 19.10 28.64 12.64
C THR A 107 20.19 27.61 12.94
N PRO A 108 20.86 27.64 14.12
CA PRO A 108 22.02 26.80 14.44
C PRO A 108 21.72 25.29 14.29
N PRO A 109 22.75 24.43 14.12
CA PRO A 109 22.56 23.02 13.84
C PRO A 109 21.65 22.39 14.90
N ALA A 110 20.63 21.70 14.40
CA ALA A 110 19.64 20.97 15.16
C ALA A 110 20.32 20.09 16.22
N SER A 111 19.80 20.15 17.44
CA SER A 111 20.10 19.23 18.53
C SER A 111 20.07 17.81 17.98
N SER A 112 21.23 17.18 17.89
CA SER A 112 21.36 15.78 17.51
C SER A 112 20.70 14.94 18.60
N THR A 113 19.46 14.50 18.40
CA THR A 113 18.94 13.36 19.15
C THR A 113 19.80 12.16 18.74
N PRO A 114 20.57 11.55 19.65
CA PRO A 114 21.39 10.41 19.29
C PRO A 114 20.48 9.26 18.83
N PRO A 115 20.92 8.45 17.85
CA PRO A 115 20.16 7.29 17.40
C PRO A 115 19.85 6.34 18.58
N PRO A 116 18.75 5.59 18.51
CA PRO A 116 18.38 4.66 19.57
C PRO A 116 19.49 3.62 19.78
N LEU A 117 19.83 3.35 21.04
CA LEU A 117 20.88 2.42 21.42
C LEU A 117 20.55 1.00 20.97
N ASN A 118 21.57 0.26 20.53
CA ASN A 118 21.38 -1.13 20.14
C ASN A 118 21.18 -2.04 21.38
N PRO A 119 20.46 -3.18 21.26
CA PRO A 119 20.24 -4.07 22.40
C PRO A 119 21.55 -4.57 23.00
N GLY A 120 21.79 -4.23 24.28
CA GLY A 120 23.00 -4.59 25.02
C GLY A 120 24.05 -3.48 25.14
N GLU A 121 23.82 -2.33 24.53
CA GLU A 121 24.71 -1.16 24.64
C GLU A 121 24.43 -0.37 25.92
N LYS A 122 25.48 -0.02 26.67
CA LYS A 122 25.35 0.72 27.93
C LYS A 122 25.21 2.21 27.61
N PRO A 123 24.21 2.92 28.18
CA PRO A 123 23.98 4.31 27.85
C PRO A 123 25.19 5.19 28.23
N PRO A 124 25.45 6.26 27.48
CA PRO A 124 26.53 7.19 27.80
C PRO A 124 26.27 7.85 29.16
N PHE A 125 27.35 8.04 29.93
CA PHE A 125 27.28 8.66 31.25
C PHE A 125 27.04 10.17 31.12
N ASP A 126 26.02 10.67 31.80
CA ASP A 126 25.67 12.10 31.83
C ASP A 126 26.29 12.76 33.07
N PRO A 127 27.30 13.64 32.92
CA PRO A 127 27.96 14.31 34.04
C PRO A 127 27.13 15.44 34.66
N ASP A 128 26.03 15.88 34.03
CA ASP A 128 25.18 16.97 34.53
C ASP A 128 24.04 16.48 35.47
N ALA A 129 23.95 15.17 35.71
CA ALA A 129 23.03 14.58 36.68
C ALA A 129 23.65 14.57 38.10
N THR A 130 23.65 15.72 38.79
CA THR A 130 23.92 15.85 40.24
C THR A 130 22.94 16.80 40.89
#